data_AF-A0ABD3E6A5-F1
#
_entry.id   AF-A0ABD3E6A5-F1
#
_cell.length_a   1.000
_cell.length_b   1.000
_cell.length_c   1.000
_cell.angle_alpha   90.00
_cell.angle_beta   90.00
_cell.angle_gamma   90.00
#
_symmetry.space_group_name_H-M   'P 1'
#
loop_
_entity.id
_entity.type
_entity.pdbx_description
1 polymer ?
#
loop_
_entity_poly.entity_id
_entity_poly.type
_entity_poly.pdbx_seq_one_letter_code
_entity_poly.pdbx_strand_id
1 'polypeptide(L)'
;MSVRIDGSLPSIRIQPGGLLLILLTRLHILFFVFKRGPYRATFLLEYVSDLRKNLQYRGTDLVVRVGRPETVLLEVVKAVGADAVYMHREVSHDEVKAEEKIEEAMKDEGIEVKYYWGSTLYHLEDLPLELTQMPTNYGGFKDKVKGLEVRKTIEGSDKLKGLPKKGGVDPGEIPSLADLGLNRTRQWGRDIQKFRRLAMMEFEEGELGDLEFGEKSAEIGV
;
A
#
# COMPACT_ATOMS: atom_id res chain seq x y z
N MET A 1 -27.51 -18.07 -2.31
CA MET A 1 -26.92 -19.20 -1.57
C MET A 1 -25.95 -18.58 -0.57
N SER A 2 -26.38 -18.43 0.68
CA SER A 2 -25.66 -17.67 1.71
C SER A 2 -24.52 -18.55 2.25
N VAL A 3 -23.28 -18.17 1.96
CA VAL A 3 -22.10 -18.76 2.59
C VAL A 3 -21.91 -18.00 3.90
N ARG A 4 -22.34 -18.62 5.01
CA ARG A 4 -21.94 -18.21 6.35
C ARG A 4 -20.47 -18.55 6.52
N ILE A 5 -19.61 -17.55 6.59
CA ILE A 5 -18.23 -17.73 7.04
C ILE A 5 -18.25 -17.53 8.55
N ASP A 6 -17.94 -18.61 9.27
CA ASP A 6 -17.87 -18.67 10.72
C ASP A 6 -16.87 -17.63 11.24
N GLY A 7 -17.22 -16.96 12.35
CA GLY A 7 -16.56 -15.79 12.94
C GLY A 7 -15.22 -16.09 13.62
N SER A 8 -14.39 -16.93 13.01
CA SER A 8 -13.00 -17.12 13.37
C SER A 8 -12.15 -16.33 12.37
N LEU A 9 -11.53 -15.24 12.84
CA LEU A 9 -10.39 -14.65 12.13
C LEU A 9 -9.45 -15.81 11.79
N PRO A 10 -9.09 -16.04 10.51
CA PRO A 10 -8.11 -17.06 10.19
C PRO A 10 -6.83 -16.65 10.89
N SER A 11 -6.50 -17.35 11.98
CA SER A 11 -5.16 -17.35 12.54
C SER A 11 -4.23 -17.58 11.35
N ILE A 12 -3.34 -16.63 11.05
CA ILE A 12 -2.31 -16.78 10.03
C ILE A 12 -1.37 -17.88 10.54
N ARG A 13 -1.78 -19.13 10.34
CA ARG A 13 -0.98 -20.31 10.62
C ARG A 13 -0.08 -20.44 9.40
N ILE A 14 1.07 -19.77 9.48
CA ILE A 14 2.17 -19.91 8.51
C ILE A 14 2.48 -21.41 8.44
N GLN A 15 2.05 -22.06 7.35
CA GLN A 15 2.41 -23.46 7.13
C GLN A 15 3.94 -23.55 7.07
N PRO A 16 4.55 -24.58 7.68
CA PRO A 16 5.99 -24.80 7.60
C PRO A 16 6.34 -25.18 6.14
N GLY A 17 6.63 -24.17 5.32
CA GLY A 17 6.93 -24.33 3.90
C GLY A 17 6.50 -23.16 3.02
N GLY A 18 5.55 -22.33 3.46
CA GLY A 18 5.03 -21.21 2.66
C GLY A 18 5.97 -20.01 2.66
N LEU A 19 6.50 -19.69 1.48
CA LEU A 19 7.37 -18.55 1.23
C LEU A 19 6.54 -17.26 1.15
N LEU A 20 6.72 -16.34 2.09
CA LEU A 20 6.06 -15.03 2.07
C LEU A 20 6.90 -14.07 1.22
N LEU A 21 6.58 -13.98 -0.07
CA LEU A 21 7.13 -12.94 -0.93
C LEU A 21 6.23 -11.70 -0.79
N ILE A 22 6.60 -10.77 0.09
CA ILE A 22 5.98 -9.45 0.15
C ILE A 22 6.52 -8.62 -1.01
N LEU A 23 6.01 -8.85 -2.21
CA LEU A 23 6.08 -7.82 -3.25
C LEU A 23 5.04 -6.79 -2.86
N LEU A 24 5.49 -5.65 -2.33
CA LEU A 24 4.59 -4.57 -1.97
C LEU A 24 3.73 -4.22 -3.17
N THR A 25 2.46 -4.60 -3.05
CA THR A 25 1.40 -4.44 -4.02
C THR A 25 0.87 -3.03 -4.01
N ARG A 26 1.82 -2.13 -4.17
CA ARG A 26 1.60 -0.84 -4.80
C ARG A 26 2.60 -0.69 -5.93
N LEU A 27 2.80 -1.78 -6.68
CA LEU A 27 3.65 -1.85 -7.88
C LEU A 27 3.08 -0.99 -9.03
N HIS A 28 1.80 -0.59 -8.92
CA HIS A 28 1.23 0.47 -9.76
C HIS A 28 1.70 1.87 -9.39
N ILE A 29 2.30 2.13 -8.21
CA ILE A 29 2.84 3.47 -7.95
C ILE A 29 3.98 3.76 -8.94
N LEU A 30 4.78 2.78 -9.38
CA LEU A 30 5.84 3.08 -10.35
C LEU A 30 5.30 3.30 -11.77
N PHE A 31 4.32 2.51 -12.22
CA PHE A 31 3.72 2.68 -13.55
C PHE A 31 2.82 3.93 -13.63
N PHE A 32 2.09 4.25 -12.57
CA PHE A 32 1.28 5.48 -12.47
C PHE A 32 2.13 6.75 -12.28
N VAL A 33 3.34 6.63 -11.72
CA VAL A 33 4.27 7.75 -11.53
C VAL A 33 4.79 8.34 -12.84
N PHE A 34 4.91 7.55 -13.91
CA PHE A 34 5.23 8.10 -15.24
C PHE A 34 4.26 9.21 -15.68
N LYS A 35 2.99 9.14 -15.25
CA LYS A 35 1.99 10.18 -15.53
C LYS A 35 2.00 11.37 -14.55
N ARG A 36 2.63 11.25 -13.37
CA ARG A 36 2.38 12.14 -12.20
C ARG A 36 3.59 13.02 -11.81
N GLY A 37 4.54 13.19 -12.72
CA GLY A 37 5.60 14.20 -12.66
C GLY A 37 6.76 13.89 -11.69
N PRO A 38 7.88 14.63 -11.81
CA PRO A 38 9.14 14.33 -11.09
C PRO A 38 9.03 14.44 -9.57
N TYR A 39 8.07 15.21 -9.05
CA TYR A 39 7.89 15.45 -7.61
C TYR A 39 7.39 14.20 -6.88
N ARG A 40 6.29 13.61 -7.36
CA ARG A 40 5.74 12.38 -6.78
C ARG A 40 6.66 11.19 -7.00
N ALA A 41 7.36 11.17 -8.13
CA ALA A 41 8.40 10.18 -8.40
C ALA A 41 9.51 10.23 -7.35
N THR A 42 10.00 11.43 -7.02
CA THR A 42 11.06 11.60 -6.01
C THR A 42 10.60 11.06 -4.65
N PHE A 43 9.41 11.47 -4.20
CA PHE A 43 8.85 10.99 -2.94
C PHE A 43 8.68 9.46 -2.91
N LEU A 44 8.22 8.87 -4.03
CA LEU A 44 8.11 7.41 -4.13
C LEU A 44 9.47 6.73 -4.00
N LEU A 45 10.50 7.22 -4.69
CA LEU A 45 11.84 6.63 -4.62
C LEU A 45 12.42 6.72 -3.21
N GLU A 46 12.20 7.85 -2.52
CA GLU A 46 12.55 8.00 -1.10
C GLU A 46 11.80 7.00 -0.22
N TYR A 47 10.48 6.85 -0.43
CA TYR A 47 9.65 5.88 0.29
C TYR A 47 10.08 4.43 0.06
N VAL A 48 10.35 4.03 -1.19
CA VAL A 48 10.82 2.68 -1.54
C VAL A 48 12.20 2.40 -0.92
N SER A 49 13.08 3.41 -0.92
CA SER A 49 14.39 3.29 -0.27
C SER A 49 14.28 3.11 1.24
N ASP A 50 13.42 3.89 1.90
CA ASP A 50 13.18 3.77 3.34
C ASP A 50 12.55 2.41 3.69
N LEU A 51 11.58 1.97 2.90
CA LEU A 51 10.93 0.68 3.06
C LEU A 51 11.89 -0.49 2.93
N ARG A 52 12.81 -0.44 1.96
CA ARG A 52 13.91 -1.42 1.85
C ARG A 52 14.75 -1.46 3.12
N LYS A 53 15.19 -0.30 3.63
CA LYS A 53 15.99 -0.22 4.86
C LYS A 53 15.25 -0.79 6.07
N ASN A 54 13.97 -0.48 6.21
CA ASN A 54 13.13 -0.99 7.31
C ASN A 54 12.96 -2.53 7.24
N LEU A 55 12.85 -3.09 6.03
CA LEU A 55 12.80 -4.53 5.82
C LEU A 55 14.15 -5.21 6.09
N GLN A 56 15.26 -4.60 5.67
CA GLN A 56 16.63 -5.02 5.99
C GLN A 56 16.90 -5.04 7.49
N TYR A 57 16.48 -4.00 8.21
CA TYR A 57 16.58 -3.96 9.67
C TYR A 57 15.85 -5.12 10.35
N ARG A 58 14.71 -5.55 9.79
CA ARG A 58 13.92 -6.68 10.28
C ARG A 58 14.42 -8.04 9.78
N GLY A 59 15.52 -8.10 9.02
CA GLY A 59 16.16 -9.35 8.58
C GLY A 59 15.69 -9.89 7.22
N THR A 60 15.03 -9.09 6.39
CA THR A 60 14.67 -9.44 5.00
C THR A 60 15.11 -8.37 4.01
N ASP A 61 14.64 -8.37 2.76
CA ASP A 61 14.96 -7.31 1.80
C ASP A 61 13.75 -6.99 0.90
N LEU A 62 13.84 -5.90 0.15
CA LEU A 62 12.85 -5.47 -0.83
C LEU A 62 13.36 -5.72 -2.26
N VAL A 63 12.75 -6.69 -2.93
CA VAL A 63 12.99 -6.97 -4.35
C VAL A 63 12.32 -5.90 -5.20
N VAL A 64 13.10 -5.16 -5.98
CA VAL A 64 12.63 -4.09 -6.86
C VAL A 64 12.86 -4.50 -8.31
N ARG A 65 11.83 -4.32 -9.13
CA ARG A 65 11.85 -4.56 -10.59
C ARG A 65 11.15 -3.40 -11.30
N VAL A 66 11.58 -3.12 -12.53
CA VAL A 66 10.98 -2.11 -13.39
C VAL A 66 10.46 -2.82 -14.64
N GLY A 67 9.15 -2.73 -14.87
CA GLY A 67 8.51 -3.40 -15.99
C GLY A 67 7.00 -3.48 -15.82
N ARG A 68 6.35 -4.28 -16.67
CA ARG A 68 4.92 -4.58 -16.55
C ARG A 68 4.70 -5.54 -15.37
N PRO A 69 3.78 -5.22 -14.43
CA PRO A 69 3.55 -6.03 -13.23
C PRO A 69 3.34 -7.52 -13.53
N GLU A 70 2.48 -7.85 -14.49
CA GLU A 70 2.14 -9.22 -14.89
C GLU A 70 3.35 -10.01 -15.39
N THR A 71 4.33 -9.34 -16.00
CA THR A 71 5.54 -9.98 -16.51
C THR A 71 6.59 -10.16 -15.40
N VAL A 72 6.94 -9.07 -14.71
CA VAL A 72 8.02 -9.09 -13.71
C VAL A 72 7.64 -9.90 -12.48
N LEU A 73 6.37 -9.88 -12.08
CA LEU A 73 5.88 -10.67 -10.95
C LEU A 73 5.98 -12.17 -11.28
N LEU A 74 5.60 -12.56 -12.50
CA LEU A 74 5.67 -13.95 -12.96
C LEU A 74 7.11 -14.47 -12.96
N GLU A 75 8.05 -13.69 -13.47
CA GLU A 75 9.48 -14.02 -13.46
C GLU A 75 9.99 -14.26 -12.03
N VAL A 76 9.64 -13.36 -11.10
CA VAL A 76 10.08 -13.48 -9.70
C VAL A 76 9.45 -14.71 -9.04
N VAL A 77 8.14 -14.93 -9.22
CA VAL A 77 7.45 -16.08 -8.62
C VAL A 77 8.03 -17.40 -9.11
N LYS A 78 8.30 -17.51 -10.43
CA LYS A 78 8.97 -18.69 -11.01
C LYS A 78 10.37 -18.89 -10.45
N ALA A 79 11.15 -17.82 -10.34
CA ALA A 79 12.52 -17.91 -9.82
C ALA A 79 12.56 -18.42 -8.38
N VAL A 80 11.66 -17.96 -7.52
CA VAL A 80 11.58 -18.41 -6.11
C VAL A 80 10.85 -19.74 -5.96
N GLY A 81 10.01 -20.11 -6.93
CA GLY A 81 9.09 -21.24 -6.86
C GLY A 81 8.04 -21.04 -5.77
N ALA A 82 7.37 -19.89 -5.77
CA ALA A 82 6.31 -19.59 -4.80
C ALA A 82 4.96 -20.12 -5.27
N ASP A 83 4.18 -20.65 -4.33
CA ASP A 83 2.85 -21.21 -4.59
C ASP A 83 1.75 -20.14 -4.62
N ALA A 84 2.01 -18.96 -4.03
CA ALA A 84 1.04 -17.88 -3.94
C ALA A 84 1.66 -16.48 -3.90
N VAL A 85 0.89 -15.49 -4.36
CA VAL A 85 1.18 -14.06 -4.27
C VAL A 85 0.15 -13.39 -3.37
N TYR A 86 0.60 -12.53 -2.45
CA TYR A 86 -0.26 -11.81 -1.51
C TYR A 86 -0.28 -10.33 -1.88
N MET A 87 -1.49 -9.78 -2.02
CA MET A 87 -1.71 -8.44 -2.56
C MET A 87 -2.79 -7.69 -1.79
N HIS A 88 -2.69 -6.36 -1.74
CA HIS A 88 -3.83 -5.53 -1.42
C HIS A 88 -4.75 -5.38 -2.64
N ARG A 89 -6.07 -5.39 -2.40
CA ARG A 89 -7.06 -5.11 -3.44
C ARG A 89 -7.16 -3.61 -3.68
N GLU A 90 -7.09 -3.22 -4.95
CA GLU A 90 -7.37 -1.84 -5.39
C GLU A 90 -8.73 -1.74 -6.09
N VAL A 91 -9.26 -0.52 -6.23
CA VAL A 91 -10.61 -0.27 -6.78
C VAL A 91 -10.65 0.63 -8.01
N SER A 92 -9.55 1.29 -8.34
CA SER A 92 -9.46 2.13 -9.53
C SER A 92 -9.34 1.29 -10.79
N HIS A 93 -9.91 1.81 -11.89
CA HIS A 93 -10.03 1.08 -13.15
C HIS A 93 -8.70 0.54 -13.69
N ASP A 94 -7.63 1.35 -13.67
CA ASP A 94 -6.33 0.94 -14.21
C ASP A 94 -5.69 -0.15 -13.35
N GLU A 95 -5.82 -0.05 -12.02
CA GLU A 95 -5.35 -1.03 -11.06
C GLU A 95 -6.10 -2.35 -11.17
N VAL A 96 -7.43 -2.33 -11.24
CA VAL A 96 -8.25 -3.54 -11.44
C VAL A 96 -7.86 -4.26 -12.73
N LYS A 97 -7.63 -3.53 -13.84
CA LYS A 97 -7.18 -4.13 -15.10
C LYS A 97 -5.78 -4.74 -15.03
N ALA A 98 -4.89 -4.21 -14.19
CA ALA A 98 -3.59 -4.83 -13.98
C ALA A 98 -3.68 -6.06 -13.06
N GLU A 99 -4.54 -6.02 -12.05
CA GLU A 99 -4.85 -7.19 -11.21
C GLU A 99 -5.39 -8.34 -12.06
N GLU A 100 -6.35 -8.08 -12.97
CA GLU A 100 -6.88 -9.09 -13.90
C GLU A 100 -5.79 -9.76 -14.75
N LYS A 101 -4.84 -8.97 -15.28
CA LYS A 101 -3.71 -9.51 -16.06
C LYS A 101 -2.74 -10.34 -15.21
N ILE A 102 -2.53 -9.93 -13.96
CA ILE A 102 -1.71 -10.69 -13.01
C ILE A 102 -2.40 -12.02 -12.71
N GLU A 103 -3.70 -12.01 -12.40
CA GLU A 103 -4.47 -13.23 -12.15
C GLU A 103 -4.41 -14.18 -13.36
N GLU A 104 -4.58 -13.67 -14.58
CA GLU A 104 -4.47 -14.47 -15.81
C GLU A 104 -3.07 -15.10 -15.96
N ALA A 105 -2.01 -14.30 -15.81
CA ALA A 105 -0.63 -14.78 -15.93
C ALA A 105 -0.24 -15.81 -14.86
N MET A 106 -0.77 -15.68 -13.64
CA MET A 106 -0.50 -16.61 -12.53
C MET A 106 -1.28 -17.90 -12.66
N LYS A 107 -2.51 -17.83 -13.18
CA LYS A 107 -3.39 -18.99 -13.39
C LYS A 107 -2.77 -20.02 -14.32
N ASP A 108 -2.11 -19.57 -15.40
CA ASP A 108 -1.44 -20.45 -16.35
C ASP A 108 -0.32 -21.29 -15.73
N GLU A 109 0.25 -20.81 -14.62
CA GLU A 109 1.32 -21.49 -13.87
C GLU A 109 0.81 -22.17 -12.59
N GLY A 110 -0.49 -22.13 -12.32
CA GLY A 110 -1.09 -22.72 -11.11
C GLY A 110 -0.72 -21.99 -9.81
N ILE A 111 -0.35 -20.71 -9.88
CA ILE A 111 0.00 -19.88 -8.72
C ILE A 111 -1.27 -19.18 -8.20
N GLU A 112 -1.50 -19.24 -6.89
CA GLU A 112 -2.66 -18.60 -6.26
C GLU A 112 -2.41 -17.11 -6.00
N VAL A 113 -3.34 -16.23 -6.40
CA VAL A 113 -3.27 -14.79 -6.06
C VAL A 113 -4.29 -14.47 -4.97
N LYS A 114 -3.82 -13.95 -3.83
CA LYS A 114 -4.63 -13.64 -2.65
C LYS A 114 -4.72 -12.15 -2.41
N TYR A 115 -5.95 -11.64 -2.36
CA TYR A 115 -6.22 -10.24 -2.12
C TYR A 115 -6.69 -9.97 -0.69
N TYR A 116 -6.21 -8.85 -0.14
CA TYR A 116 -6.59 -8.35 1.18
C TYR A 116 -7.04 -6.89 1.09
N TRP A 117 -8.19 -6.60 1.70
CA TRP A 117 -8.63 -5.22 1.85
C TRP A 117 -7.91 -4.55 3.02
N GLY A 118 -7.37 -3.35 2.81
CA GLY A 118 -6.60 -2.65 3.86
C GLY A 118 -6.46 -1.14 3.69
N SER A 119 -7.16 -0.55 2.73
CA SER A 119 -7.00 0.86 2.35
C SER A 119 -7.94 1.81 3.09
N THR A 120 -8.95 1.29 3.79
CA THR A 120 -9.99 2.09 4.46
C THR A 120 -9.98 1.91 5.97
N LEU A 121 -10.41 2.95 6.69
CA LEU A 121 -10.53 2.93 8.14
C LEU A 121 -11.59 1.92 8.63
N TYR A 122 -12.78 1.94 8.01
CA TYR A 122 -13.80 0.92 8.21
C TYR A 122 -13.59 -0.19 7.18
N HIS A 123 -13.48 -1.43 7.64
CA HIS A 123 -13.36 -2.56 6.74
C HIS A 123 -14.69 -2.80 6.01
N LEU A 124 -14.63 -3.19 4.73
CA LEU A 124 -15.83 -3.39 3.91
C LEU A 124 -16.83 -4.37 4.54
N GLU A 125 -16.33 -5.44 5.13
CA GLU A 125 -17.14 -6.47 5.79
C GLU A 125 -17.83 -6.00 7.08
N ASP A 126 -17.35 -4.91 7.68
CA ASP A 126 -17.93 -4.37 8.92
C ASP A 126 -19.00 -3.31 8.64
N LEU A 127 -19.21 -2.95 7.37
CA LEU A 127 -20.20 -1.97 7.00
C LEU A 127 -21.62 -2.52 7.22
N PRO A 128 -22.53 -1.76 7.85
CA PRO A 128 -23.91 -2.19 8.11
C PRO A 128 -24.80 -2.00 6.87
N LEU A 129 -24.22 -2.11 5.68
CA LEU A 129 -24.87 -1.93 4.40
C LEU A 129 -24.08 -2.60 3.28
N GLU A 130 -24.79 -3.08 2.27
CA GLU A 130 -24.19 -3.56 1.04
C GLU A 130 -23.63 -2.38 0.23
N LEU A 131 -22.52 -2.59 -0.48
CA LEU A 131 -21.90 -1.54 -1.29
C LEU A 131 -22.84 -0.93 -2.34
N THR A 132 -23.78 -1.72 -2.87
CA THR A 132 -24.82 -1.24 -3.81
C THR A 132 -25.84 -0.28 -3.17
N GLN A 133 -25.88 -0.21 -1.83
CA GLN A 133 -26.75 0.66 -1.05
C GLN A 133 -25.98 1.82 -0.41
N MET A 134 -24.72 2.05 -0.83
CA MET A 134 -23.88 3.13 -0.30
C MET A 134 -24.55 4.49 -0.50
N PRO A 135 -24.67 5.33 0.56
CA PRO A 135 -25.20 6.67 0.43
C PRO A 135 -24.41 7.52 -0.56
N THR A 136 -25.10 8.31 -1.38
CA THR A 136 -24.47 9.19 -2.38
C THR A 136 -23.88 10.47 -1.79
N ASN A 137 -24.15 10.74 -0.51
CA ASN A 137 -23.63 11.90 0.22
C ASN A 137 -22.89 11.47 1.49
N TYR A 138 -21.95 12.31 1.92
CA TYR A 138 -21.10 12.03 3.08
C TYR A 138 -21.88 11.94 4.39
N GLY A 139 -22.91 12.76 4.59
CA GLY A 139 -23.73 12.76 5.82
C GLY A 139 -24.40 11.41 6.05
N GLY A 140 -25.04 10.87 5.02
CA GLY A 140 -25.66 9.55 5.07
C GLY A 140 -24.66 8.42 5.31
N PHE A 141 -23.47 8.49 4.70
CA PHE A 141 -22.39 7.53 5.00
C PHE A 141 -21.96 7.63 6.47
N LYS A 142 -21.69 8.85 6.96
CA LYS A 142 -21.26 9.11 8.34
C LYS A 142 -22.27 8.58 9.36
N ASP A 143 -23.55 8.80 9.12
CA ASP A 143 -24.62 8.31 9.99
C ASP A 143 -24.69 6.78 10.02
N LYS A 144 -24.43 6.13 8.88
CA LYS A 144 -24.40 4.66 8.79
C LYS A 144 -23.23 4.04 9.52
N VAL A 145 -22.05 4.66 9.48
CA VAL A 145 -20.85 4.15 10.16
C VAL A 145 -20.72 4.63 11.61
N LYS A 146 -21.65 5.48 12.07
CA LYS A 146 -21.65 6.01 13.43
C LYS A 146 -21.78 4.86 14.45
N GLY A 147 -20.82 4.77 15.35
CA GLY A 147 -20.80 3.75 16.39
C GLY A 147 -20.19 2.41 15.97
N LEU A 148 -19.69 2.29 14.73
CA LEU A 148 -18.86 1.15 14.35
C LEU A 148 -17.50 1.25 15.04
N GLU A 149 -17.01 0.12 15.55
CA GLU A 149 -15.65 0.03 16.04
C GLU A 149 -14.67 -0.08 14.88
N VAL A 150 -13.59 0.68 14.96
CA VAL A 150 -12.47 0.56 14.03
C VAL A 150 -11.63 -0.64 14.45
N ARG A 151 -11.34 -1.56 13.52
CA ARG A 151 -10.47 -2.72 13.77
C ARG A 151 -9.12 -2.26 14.32
N LYS A 152 -8.60 -2.98 15.31
CA LYS A 152 -7.24 -2.75 15.81
C LYS A 152 -6.21 -3.00 14.71
N THR A 153 -5.09 -2.28 14.78
CA THR A 153 -3.97 -2.50 13.86
C THR A 153 -3.40 -3.91 14.04
N ILE A 154 -2.94 -4.49 12.93
CA ILE A 154 -2.24 -5.77 12.97
C ILE A 154 -0.82 -5.52 13.45
N GLU A 155 -0.39 -6.23 14.49
CA GLU A 155 0.97 -6.14 15.00
C GLU A 155 1.96 -6.67 13.96
N GLY A 156 2.96 -5.85 13.64
CA GLY A 156 4.06 -6.24 12.76
C GLY A 156 5.05 -7.14 13.49
N SER A 157 5.67 -8.08 12.78
CA SER A 157 6.75 -8.90 13.35
C SER A 157 8.10 -8.18 13.35
N ASP A 158 8.78 -8.07 14.48
CA ASP A 158 10.11 -7.44 14.54
C ASP A 158 11.19 -8.19 13.75
N LYS A 159 10.97 -9.48 13.45
CA LYS A 159 11.91 -10.33 12.72
C LYS A 159 11.22 -11.06 11.57
N LEU A 160 11.61 -10.71 10.35
CA LEU A 160 11.19 -11.36 9.13
C LEU A 160 12.22 -12.40 8.70
N LYS A 161 11.74 -13.41 7.95
CA LYS A 161 12.64 -14.37 7.31
C LYS A 161 13.34 -13.67 6.14
N GLY A 162 14.63 -13.94 5.99
CA GLY A 162 15.42 -13.45 4.86
C GLY A 162 14.87 -13.90 3.51
N LEU A 163 15.36 -13.28 2.44
CA LEU A 163 14.98 -13.65 1.08
C LEU A 163 15.19 -15.15 0.81
N PRO A 164 14.35 -15.76 -0.06
CA PRO A 164 14.53 -17.14 -0.48
C PRO A 164 15.95 -17.37 -1.03
N LYS A 165 16.64 -18.36 -0.47
CA LYS A 165 17.93 -18.83 -1.01
C LYS A 165 17.75 -19.52 -2.37
N LYS A 166 16.59 -20.17 -2.57
CA LYS A 166 16.21 -20.78 -3.84
C LYS A 166 15.95 -19.69 -4.87
N GLY A 167 16.56 -19.81 -6.05
CA GLY A 167 16.43 -18.85 -7.14
C GLY A 167 17.41 -17.68 -7.11
N GLY A 168 18.20 -17.51 -6.04
CA GLY A 168 19.23 -16.47 -5.97
C GLY A 168 18.70 -15.07 -6.31
N VAL A 169 17.54 -14.71 -5.77
CA VAL A 169 16.85 -13.48 -6.17
C VAL A 169 17.64 -12.27 -5.73
N ASP A 170 18.18 -11.57 -6.73
CA ASP A 170 18.81 -10.28 -6.54
C ASP A 170 17.77 -9.23 -6.11
N PRO A 171 17.98 -8.50 -4.99
CA PRO A 171 17.10 -7.40 -4.58
C PRO A 171 16.91 -6.34 -5.65
N GLY A 172 17.88 -6.17 -6.56
CA GLY A 172 17.85 -5.20 -7.65
C GLY A 172 18.04 -3.76 -7.18
N GLU A 173 18.44 -2.91 -8.12
CA GLU A 173 18.65 -1.48 -7.86
C GLU A 173 17.33 -0.71 -7.83
N ILE A 174 17.26 0.33 -6.99
CA ILE A 174 16.15 1.28 -7.02
C ILE A 174 16.43 2.26 -8.17
N PRO A 175 15.53 2.41 -9.15
CA PRO A 175 15.78 3.26 -10.30
C PRO A 175 15.92 4.73 -9.90
N SER A 176 16.75 5.47 -10.63
CA SER A 176 16.80 6.92 -10.53
C SER A 176 15.62 7.56 -11.28
N LEU A 177 15.39 8.86 -11.05
CA LEU A 177 14.43 9.62 -11.87
C LEU A 177 14.78 9.57 -13.36
N ALA A 178 16.07 9.58 -13.71
CA ALA A 178 16.52 9.52 -15.08
C ALA A 178 16.20 8.16 -15.73
N ASP A 179 16.34 7.07 -14.98
CA ASP A 179 15.97 5.71 -15.44
C ASP A 179 14.45 5.61 -15.69
N LEU A 180 13.66 6.42 -14.96
CA LEU A 180 12.22 6.57 -15.17
C LEU A 180 11.87 7.64 -16.23
N GLY A 181 12.84 8.18 -16.97
CA GLY A 181 12.61 9.20 -17.99
C GLY A 181 12.11 10.56 -17.44
N LEU A 182 12.32 10.83 -16.15
CA LEU A 182 11.88 12.05 -15.47
C LEU A 182 13.08 12.95 -15.13
N ASN A 183 12.90 14.26 -15.21
CA ASN A 183 13.92 15.22 -14.83
C ASN A 183 13.37 16.29 -13.89
N ARG A 184 14.16 16.69 -12.88
CA ARG A 184 13.78 17.75 -11.93
C ARG A 184 14.05 19.10 -12.58
N THR A 185 13.02 19.93 -12.73
CA THR A 185 13.22 21.32 -13.15
C THR A 185 13.92 22.10 -12.03
N ARG A 186 14.75 23.09 -12.41
CA ARG A 186 15.59 23.92 -11.52
C ARG A 186 14.83 24.63 -10.39
N GLN A 187 13.52 24.81 -10.56
CA GLN A 187 12.63 25.48 -9.60
C GLN A 187 12.55 24.73 -8.24
N TRP A 188 12.68 23.39 -8.26
CA TRP A 188 12.42 22.51 -7.11
C TRP A 188 13.42 22.57 -5.96
N GLY A 189 14.71 22.79 -6.25
CA GLY A 189 15.74 22.82 -5.20
C GLY A 189 15.45 23.87 -4.13
N ARG A 190 14.72 24.94 -4.50
CA ARG A 190 14.25 25.99 -3.59
C ARG A 190 12.98 25.59 -2.83
N ASP A 191 12.07 24.86 -3.48
CA ASP A 191 10.79 24.46 -2.89
C ASP A 191 10.94 23.31 -1.87
N ILE A 192 11.86 22.35 -2.06
CA ILE A 192 12.14 21.30 -1.06
C ILE A 192 12.74 21.88 0.22
N GLN A 193 13.67 22.83 0.10
CA GLN A 193 14.27 23.51 1.24
C GLN A 193 13.20 24.26 2.05
N LYS A 194 12.18 24.79 1.36
CA LYS A 194 11.03 25.44 1.98
C LYS A 194 10.06 24.42 2.59
N PHE A 195 9.72 23.34 1.89
CA PHE A 195 8.82 22.27 2.37
C PHE A 195 9.41 21.48 3.55
N ARG A 196 10.69 21.10 3.51
CA ARG A 196 11.36 20.43 4.63
C ARG A 196 11.44 21.34 5.86
N ARG A 197 11.62 22.64 5.66
CA ARG A 197 11.60 23.63 6.75
C ARG A 197 10.20 23.83 7.33
N LEU A 198 9.16 23.74 6.49
CA LEU A 198 7.75 23.79 6.91
C LEU A 198 7.31 22.50 7.62
N ALA A 199 7.76 21.33 7.17
CA ALA A 199 7.42 20.05 7.79
C ALA A 199 8.22 19.74 9.07
N MET A 200 9.32 20.47 9.33
CA MET A 200 10.11 20.39 10.57
C MET A 200 9.80 21.51 11.57
N MET A 201 8.86 22.42 11.27
CA MET A 201 8.39 23.40 12.25
C MET A 201 7.10 22.87 12.91
N GLU A 202 7.22 22.61 14.21
CA GLU A 202 6.18 22.26 15.21
C GLU A 202 5.73 20.80 15.28
N PHE A 203 6.63 19.97 15.81
CA PHE A 203 6.28 19.11 16.95
C PHE A 203 7.39 19.30 17.99
N GLU A 204 7.28 20.35 18.80
CA GLU A 204 7.97 20.35 20.10
C GLU A 204 7.10 19.54 21.06
N GLU A 205 7.70 18.48 21.61
CA GLU A 205 7.12 17.70 22.69
C GLU A 205 6.93 18.60 23.91
N GLY A 206 5.68 18.97 24.21
CA GLY A 206 5.28 19.36 25.55
C GLY A 206 4.36 20.58 25.65
N GLU A 207 3.09 20.45 25.27
CA GLU A 207 1.98 21.11 25.98
C GLU A 207 0.71 20.23 25.87
N LEU A 208 0.56 19.30 26.81
CA LEU A 208 -0.76 18.82 27.24
C LEU A 208 -1.31 19.91 28.16
N GLY A 209 -2.21 20.75 27.66
CA GLY A 209 -2.89 21.78 28.42
C GLY A 209 -4.06 22.36 27.63
N ASP A 210 -5.25 21.82 27.90
CA ASP A 210 -6.57 22.44 27.76
C ASP A 210 -6.82 23.37 26.55
N LEU A 211 -7.50 22.86 25.53
CA LEU A 211 -8.18 23.69 24.53
C LEU A 211 -9.67 23.33 24.47
N GLU A 212 -10.47 24.16 25.14
CA GLU A 212 -11.91 24.26 24.96
C GLU A 212 -12.24 24.65 23.50
N PHE A 213 -13.14 23.89 22.88
CA PHE A 213 -13.68 24.23 21.56
C PHE A 213 -14.75 25.33 21.70
N GLY A 214 -14.35 26.58 21.46
CA GLY A 214 -15.27 27.69 21.25
C GLY A 214 -15.88 27.64 19.85
N GLU A 215 -17.20 27.50 19.77
CA GLU A 215 -17.99 27.67 18.54
C GLU A 215 -17.80 29.09 17.97
N LYS A 216 -17.39 29.19 16.70
CA LYS A 216 -17.67 30.37 15.88
C LYS A 216 -18.16 29.95 14.50
N SER A 217 -19.46 30.14 14.32
CA SER A 217 -20.16 30.22 13.05
C SER A 217 -19.48 31.21 12.11
N ALA A 218 -19.16 30.77 10.90
CA ALA A 218 -18.83 31.67 9.80
C ALA A 218 -20.09 31.81 8.93
N GLU A 219 -20.77 32.95 9.08
CA GLU A 219 -21.72 33.47 8.10
C GLU A 219 -20.98 33.75 6.79
N ILE A 220 -21.53 33.28 5.68
CA ILE A 220 -21.12 33.68 4.33
C ILE A 220 -22.35 34.38 3.72
N GLY A 221 -22.31 35.71 3.66
CA GLY A 221 -23.15 36.48 2.73
C GLY A 221 -22.68 36.22 1.30
N VAL A 222 -23.53 36.16 0.28
CA VAL A 222 -24.80 36.85 0.00
C VAL A 222 -25.80 35.86 -0.58
#